data_AF-A0A4R2DGU3-F1
#
_entry.id   AF-A0A4R2DGU3-F1
#
_cell.length_a   1.000
_cell.length_b   1.000
_cell.length_c   1.000
_cell.angle_alpha   90.00
_cell.angle_beta   90.00
_cell.angle_gamma   90.00
#
_symmetry.space_group_name_H-M   'P 1'
#
loop_
_entity.id
_entity.type
_entity.pdbx_description
1 polymer ?
#
loop_
_entity_poly.entity_id
_entity_poly.type
_entity_poly.pdbx_seq_one_letter_code
_entity_poly.pdbx_strand_id
1 'polypeptide(L)'
;MVGGACDEELFTWNGPVYTPEEYEQMLTDQRVAREHEQKSWFEQTVTANPVTTRVLVEFTPESVPFRDPVTGEFDEFNSQTSLSRRRRRDDRWLPRWGGVHYLWSTPEWDWAAATLGPALDDAVHQLQHALHPGEPVER
;
A
#
# COMPACT_ATOMS: atom_id res chain seq x y z
N MET A 1 -18.64 -51.48 -36.66
CA MET A 1 -18.27 -50.15 -37.16
C MET A 1 -19.00 -49.13 -36.32
N VAL A 2 -18.30 -48.35 -35.50
CA VAL A 2 -18.89 -47.22 -34.77
C VAL A 2 -18.20 -45.97 -35.31
N GLY A 3 -19.00 -45.08 -35.87
CA GLY A 3 -18.57 -43.87 -36.56
C GLY A 3 -19.78 -43.25 -37.24
N GLY A 4 -20.80 -42.88 -36.45
CA GLY A 4 -21.89 -42.04 -36.94
C GLY A 4 -21.33 -40.68 -37.32
N ALA A 5 -21.89 -40.06 -38.36
CA ALA A 5 -21.47 -38.75 -38.85
C ALA A 5 -21.41 -37.76 -37.69
N CYS A 6 -20.24 -37.15 -37.45
CA CYS A 6 -20.13 -36.03 -36.53
C CYS A 6 -21.00 -34.90 -37.07
N ASP A 7 -21.90 -34.41 -36.25
CA ASP A 7 -22.65 -33.21 -36.54
C ASP A 7 -21.69 -32.02 -36.46
N GLU A 8 -21.29 -31.48 -37.61
CA GLU A 8 -20.34 -30.36 -37.70
C GLU A 8 -20.90 -29.09 -37.05
N GLU A 9 -22.23 -28.92 -36.98
CA GLU A 9 -22.84 -27.77 -36.33
C GLU A 9 -22.53 -27.74 -34.83
N LEU A 10 -22.32 -28.90 -34.20
CA LEU A 10 -22.00 -29.04 -32.78
C LEU A 10 -20.58 -28.56 -32.42
N PHE A 11 -19.70 -28.40 -33.41
CA PHE A 11 -18.33 -27.92 -33.24
C PHE A 11 -18.10 -26.51 -33.80
N THR A 12 -19.16 -25.79 -34.16
CA THR A 12 -19.06 -24.39 -34.60
C THR A 12 -19.18 -23.42 -33.43
N TRP A 13 -18.15 -22.61 -33.21
CA TRP A 13 -18.23 -21.46 -32.31
C TRP A 13 -18.81 -20.26 -33.06
N ASN A 14 -20.06 -19.93 -32.79
CA ASN A 14 -20.74 -18.75 -33.35
C ASN A 14 -20.62 -17.51 -32.44
N GLY A 15 -19.81 -17.61 -31.39
CA GLY A 15 -19.55 -16.49 -30.49
C GLY A 15 -18.46 -15.55 -31.03
N PRO A 16 -18.25 -14.41 -30.37
CA PRO A 16 -17.14 -13.53 -30.70
C PRO A 16 -15.80 -14.25 -30.48
N VAL A 17 -14.86 -14.05 -31.40
CA VAL A 17 -13.47 -14.48 -31.26
C VAL A 17 -12.68 -13.25 -30.86
N TYR A 18 -12.07 -13.28 -29.68
CA TYR A 18 -11.22 -12.20 -29.19
C TYR A 18 -9.76 -12.58 -29.34
N THR A 19 -8.94 -11.62 -29.74
CA THR A 19 -7.50 -11.67 -29.50
C THR A 19 -7.22 -11.59 -27.98
N PRO A 20 -6.04 -12.03 -27.51
CA PRO A 20 -5.66 -11.89 -26.10
C PRO A 20 -5.77 -10.44 -25.59
N GLU A 21 -5.36 -9.47 -26.39
CA GLU A 21 -5.43 -8.04 -26.06
C GLU A 21 -6.88 -7.55 -25.94
N GLU A 22 -7.77 -7.92 -26.87
CA GLU A 22 -9.19 -7.58 -26.80
C GLU A 22 -9.88 -8.22 -25.60
N TYR A 23 -9.49 -9.44 -25.24
CA TYR A 23 -10.01 -10.12 -24.06
C TYR A 23 -9.55 -9.43 -22.76
N GLU A 24 -8.28 -9.04 -22.67
CA GLU A 24 -7.75 -8.28 -21.53
C GLU A 24 -8.41 -6.90 -21.40
N GLN A 25 -8.64 -6.22 -22.52
CA GLN A 25 -9.35 -4.94 -22.54
C GLN A 25 -10.80 -5.12 -22.09
N MET A 26 -11.51 -6.12 -22.61
CA MET A 26 -12.89 -6.42 -22.20
C MET A 26 -12.97 -6.71 -20.69
N LEU A 27 -12.05 -7.50 -20.14
CA LEU A 27 -12.02 -7.77 -18.70
C LEU A 27 -11.75 -6.49 -17.88
N THR A 28 -10.87 -5.62 -18.37
CA THR A 28 -10.58 -4.33 -17.74
C THR A 28 -11.81 -3.43 -17.75
N ASP A 29 -12.48 -3.30 -18.89
CA ASP A 29 -13.68 -2.48 -19.05
C ASP A 29 -14.83 -2.98 -18.18
N GLN A 30 -15.04 -4.31 -18.13
CA GLN A 30 -16.04 -4.92 -17.25
C GLN A 30 -15.72 -4.66 -15.78
N ARG A 31 -14.44 -4.73 -15.39
CA ARG A 31 -14.01 -4.42 -14.02
C ARG A 31 -14.31 -2.96 -13.69
N VAL A 32 -13.91 -2.03 -14.54
CA VAL A 32 -14.13 -0.58 -14.35
C VAL A 32 -15.63 -0.25 -14.29
N ALA A 33 -16.44 -0.81 -15.19
CA ALA A 33 -17.88 -0.59 -15.19
C ALA A 33 -18.53 -1.09 -13.90
N ARG A 34 -18.14 -2.28 -13.43
CA ARG A 34 -18.63 -2.85 -12.18
C ARG A 34 -18.19 -2.03 -10.96
N GLU A 35 -16.92 -1.60 -10.92
CA GLU A 35 -16.40 -0.71 -9.86
C GLU A 35 -17.21 0.60 -9.80
N HIS A 36 -17.50 1.20 -10.97
CA HIS A 36 -18.30 2.42 -11.05
C HIS A 36 -19.75 2.21 -10.58
N GLU A 37 -20.40 1.12 -11.00
CA GLU A 37 -21.75 0.77 -10.57
C GLU A 37 -21.81 0.56 -9.05
N GLN A 38 -20.87 -0.19 -8.48
CA GLN A 38 -20.79 -0.45 -7.04
C GLN A 38 -20.58 0.84 -6.25
N LYS A 39 -19.69 1.71 -6.72
CA LYS A 39 -19.46 3.03 -6.09
C LYS A 39 -20.72 3.89 -6.14
N SER A 40 -21.37 3.97 -7.30
CA SER A 40 -22.61 4.74 -7.48
C SER A 40 -23.72 4.23 -6.56
N TRP A 41 -23.88 2.91 -6.45
CA TRP A 41 -24.85 2.29 -5.54
C TRP A 41 -24.55 2.65 -4.08
N PHE A 42 -23.29 2.58 -3.65
CA PHE A 42 -22.89 2.93 -2.27
C PHE A 42 -23.19 4.40 -1.96
N GLU A 43 -22.84 5.32 -2.87
CA GLU A 43 -23.08 6.75 -2.71
C GLU A 43 -24.57 7.08 -2.59
N GLN A 44 -25.42 6.40 -3.38
CA GLN A 44 -26.86 6.63 -3.40
C GLN A 44 -27.61 5.94 -2.25
N THR A 45 -27.15 4.75 -1.84
CA THR A 45 -27.88 3.88 -0.90
C THR A 45 -27.36 4.00 0.53
N VAL A 46 -26.05 4.17 0.71
CA VAL A 46 -25.41 4.17 2.03
C VAL A 46 -25.07 5.59 2.47
N THR A 47 -24.20 6.28 1.73
CA THR A 47 -23.81 7.66 2.01
C THR A 47 -23.02 8.26 0.86
N ALA A 48 -23.39 9.47 0.44
CA ALA A 48 -22.61 10.28 -0.50
C ALA A 48 -21.40 10.97 0.18
N ASN A 49 -21.37 11.01 1.51
CA ASN A 49 -20.27 11.62 2.27
C ASN A 49 -19.14 10.60 2.50
N PRO A 50 -17.86 11.01 2.40
CA PRO A 50 -16.74 10.17 2.79
C PRO A 50 -16.88 9.66 4.23
N VAL A 51 -16.69 8.36 4.43
CA VAL A 51 -16.67 7.74 5.75
C VAL A 51 -15.23 7.66 6.22
N THR A 52 -14.82 8.61 7.06
CA THR A 52 -13.48 8.65 7.64
C THR A 52 -13.54 8.35 9.14
N THR A 53 -12.64 7.49 9.62
CA THR A 53 -12.46 7.23 11.06
C THR A 53 -10.99 7.39 11.43
N ARG A 54 -10.73 7.81 12.68
CA ARG A 54 -9.38 7.89 13.22
C ARG A 54 -9.04 6.55 13.87
N VAL A 55 -7.93 5.95 13.46
CA VAL A 55 -7.38 4.75 14.08
C VAL A 55 -6.14 5.10 14.89
N LEU A 56 -5.98 4.44 16.04
CA LEU A 56 -4.73 4.50 16.79
C LEU A 56 -3.69 3.65 16.07
N VAL A 57 -2.51 4.21 15.83
CA VAL A 57 -1.36 3.50 15.27
C VAL A 57 -0.27 3.49 16.33
N GLU A 58 0.21 2.30 16.68
CA GLU A 58 1.20 2.11 17.75
C GLU A 58 2.54 1.65 17.16
N PHE A 59 3.63 2.31 17.56
CA PHE A 59 5.01 2.02 17.14
C PHE A 59 5.81 1.29 18.23
N THR A 60 5.13 0.61 19.14
CA THR A 60 5.81 -0.25 20.12
C THR A 60 6.42 -1.42 19.36
N PRO A 61 7.74 -1.65 19.47
CA PRO A 61 8.41 -2.67 18.68
C PRO A 61 8.07 -4.08 19.18
N GLU A 62 7.72 -4.97 18.26
CA GLU A 62 7.71 -6.42 18.54
C GLU A 62 9.08 -7.03 18.25
N SER A 63 9.83 -6.45 17.31
CA SER A 63 11.14 -6.93 16.89
C SER A 63 12.07 -5.78 16.51
N VAL A 64 13.36 -5.94 16.82
CA VAL A 64 14.43 -4.99 16.48
C VAL A 64 15.57 -5.78 15.81
N PRO A 65 15.42 -6.20 14.54
CA PRO A 65 16.38 -7.06 13.86
C PRO A 65 17.75 -6.41 13.66
N PHE A 66 17.80 -5.08 13.63
CA PHE A 66 19.04 -4.32 13.55
C PHE A 66 19.06 -3.27 14.66
N ARG A 67 20.13 -3.27 15.45
CA ARG A 67 20.44 -2.25 16.44
C ARG A 67 21.94 -2.12 16.60
N ASP A 68 22.44 -0.90 16.49
CA ASP A 68 23.80 -0.55 16.84
C ASP A 68 23.80 0.16 18.20
N PRO A 69 24.38 -0.43 19.26
CA PRO A 69 24.40 0.18 20.58
C PRO A 69 25.40 1.35 20.70
N VAL A 70 26.37 1.47 19.79
CA VAL A 70 27.36 2.55 19.79
C VAL A 70 26.81 3.78 19.07
N THR A 71 26.26 3.58 17.88
CA THR A 71 25.73 4.69 17.08
C THR A 71 24.28 4.98 17.42
N GLY A 72 23.50 4.02 17.92
CA GLY A 72 22.07 4.20 18.15
C GLY A 72 21.21 4.03 16.88
N GLU A 73 21.80 3.58 15.77
CA GLU A 73 21.04 3.21 14.58
C GLU A 73 20.19 1.96 14.84
N PHE A 74 18.98 1.89 14.28
CA PHE A 74 18.11 0.72 14.45
C PHE A 74 17.09 0.57 13.32
N ASP A 75 16.59 -0.66 13.18
CA ASP A 75 15.36 -0.99 12.49
C ASP A 75 14.45 -1.72 13.47
N GLU A 76 13.23 -1.24 13.63
CA GLU A 76 12.19 -1.92 14.39
C GLU A 76 10.93 -2.12 13.56
N PHE A 77 10.20 -3.17 13.89
CA PHE A 77 8.88 -3.41 13.33
C PHE A 77 7.98 -4.11 14.33
N ASN A 78 6.68 -3.95 14.10
CA ASN A 78 5.63 -4.80 14.64
C ASN A 78 4.73 -5.30 13.51
N SER A 79 3.64 -5.95 13.85
CA SER A 79 2.68 -6.49 12.88
C SER A 79 2.03 -5.44 11.96
N GLN A 80 2.09 -4.15 12.30
CA GLN A 80 1.42 -3.06 11.58
C GLN A 80 2.33 -1.91 11.14
N THR A 81 3.48 -1.73 11.78
CA THR A 81 4.35 -0.56 11.60
C THR A 81 5.81 -0.94 11.48
N SER A 82 6.59 -0.03 10.93
CA SER A 82 8.05 -0.07 10.97
C SER A 82 8.59 1.32 11.26
N LEU A 83 9.61 1.40 12.10
CA LEU A 83 10.36 2.63 12.37
C LEU A 83 11.85 2.32 12.27
N SER A 84 12.58 3.19 11.60
CA SER A 84 14.01 3.05 11.45
C SER A 84 14.69 4.39 11.61
N ARG A 85 15.91 4.33 12.14
CA ARG A 85 16.78 5.49 12.31
C ARG A 85 18.18 5.17 11.81
N ARG A 86 18.75 6.10 11.05
CA ARG A 86 20.16 6.08 10.62
C ARG A 86 20.83 7.40 10.95
N ARG A 87 22.13 7.37 11.25
CA ARG A 87 22.88 8.61 11.40
C ARG A 87 22.87 9.34 10.07
N ARG A 88 22.59 10.64 10.11
CA ARG A 88 22.54 11.47 8.91
C ARG A 88 23.89 11.46 8.20
N ARG A 89 23.85 11.25 6.89
CA ARG A 89 25.02 11.27 5.99
C ARG A 89 24.67 12.08 4.74
N ASP A 90 25.69 12.39 3.94
CA ASP A 90 25.50 13.14 2.69
C ASP A 90 24.68 12.34 1.65
N ASP A 91 24.65 11.01 1.76
CA ASP A 91 23.80 10.14 0.97
C ASP A 91 22.42 9.94 1.62
N ARG A 92 21.37 10.18 0.84
CA ARG A 92 19.99 9.93 1.30
C ARG A 92 19.80 8.44 1.52
N TRP A 93 19.60 8.05 2.78
CA TRP A 93 19.23 6.68 3.14
C TRP A 93 17.76 6.40 2.79
N LEU A 94 17.52 5.24 2.17
CA LEU A 94 16.17 4.73 1.86
C LEU A 94 16.01 3.34 2.47
N PRO A 95 14.96 3.09 3.29
CA PRO A 95 14.69 1.76 3.80
C PRO A 95 14.23 0.84 2.66
N ARG A 96 14.57 -0.46 2.76
CA ARG A 96 14.14 -1.48 1.79
C ARG A 96 12.73 -2.00 2.07
N TRP A 97 11.83 -1.11 2.46
CA TRP A 97 10.44 -1.45 2.77
C TRP A 97 9.59 -1.43 1.49
N GLY A 98 8.66 -2.37 1.37
CA GLY A 98 7.58 -2.28 0.40
C GLY A 98 6.44 -1.43 0.96
N GLY A 99 5.78 -0.64 0.11
CA GLY A 99 4.61 0.18 0.50
C GLY A 99 4.91 1.66 0.77
N VAL A 100 3.90 2.39 1.25
CA VAL A 100 3.97 3.81 1.57
C VAL A 100 4.81 4.00 2.84
N HIS A 101 5.86 4.81 2.72
CA HIS A 101 6.73 5.15 3.84
C HIS A 101 6.98 6.65 3.85
N TYR A 102 7.29 7.15 5.05
CA TYR A 102 7.53 8.54 5.36
C TYR A 102 8.97 8.69 5.78
N LEU A 103 9.66 9.64 5.17
CA LEU A 103 11.04 9.98 5.47
C LEU A 103 11.11 11.39 6.03
N TRP A 104 11.93 11.58 7.05
CA TRP A 104 12.28 12.90 7.55
C TRP A 104 13.67 12.86 8.18
N SER A 105 14.28 14.03 8.32
CA SER A 105 15.58 14.16 8.96
C SER A 105 15.50 15.15 10.12
N THR A 106 16.27 14.88 11.17
CA THR A 106 16.65 15.87 12.18
C THR A 106 18.12 16.26 11.94
N PRO A 107 18.74 17.17 12.73
CA PRO A 107 20.14 17.57 12.49
C PRO A 107 21.13 16.40 12.45
N GLU A 108 20.89 15.35 13.23
CA GLU A 108 21.83 14.22 13.36
C GLU A 108 21.34 12.90 12.77
N TRP A 109 20.05 12.79 12.46
CA TRP A 109 19.40 11.51 12.17
C TRP A 109 18.50 11.58 10.95
N ASP A 110 18.58 10.56 10.11
CA ASP A 110 17.56 10.25 9.13
C ASP A 110 16.60 9.21 9.72
N TRP A 111 15.30 9.44 9.54
CA TRP A 111 14.24 8.63 10.07
C TRP A 111 13.33 8.14 8.95
N ALA A 112 12.82 6.93 9.13
CA ALA A 112 11.79 6.38 8.28
C ALA A 112 10.69 5.75 9.12
N ALA A 113 9.44 5.95 8.73
CA ALA A 113 8.30 5.23 9.28
C ALA A 113 7.41 4.67 8.16
N ALA A 114 6.84 3.49 8.37
CA ALA A 114 5.88 2.88 7.46
C ALA A 114 4.75 2.21 8.25
N THR A 115 3.61 2.05 7.59
CA THR A 115 2.49 1.24 8.09
C THR A 115 2.08 0.23 7.03
N LEU A 116 1.61 -0.93 7.45
CA LEU A 116 1.01 -1.95 6.57
C LEU A 116 -0.45 -1.63 6.23
N GLY A 117 -0.97 -0.49 6.70
CA GLY A 117 -2.38 -0.11 6.67
C GLY A 117 -2.60 1.28 6.07
N PRO A 118 -3.44 2.14 6.68
CA PRO A 118 -3.69 3.47 6.15
C PRO A 118 -2.44 4.34 6.20
N ALA A 119 -2.33 5.23 5.21
CA ALA A 119 -1.37 6.33 5.19
C ALA A 119 -1.41 7.11 6.51
N LEU A 120 -0.24 7.47 7.04
CA LEU A 120 -0.14 8.22 8.30
C LEU A 120 -0.59 9.67 8.16
N ASP A 121 -0.59 10.26 6.96
CA ASP A 121 -0.98 11.67 6.70
C ASP A 121 -0.57 12.61 7.85
N ASP A 122 -1.53 13.28 8.50
CA ASP A 122 -1.28 14.20 9.62
C ASP A 122 -0.64 13.52 10.86
N ALA A 123 -0.84 12.22 11.04
CA ALA A 123 -0.25 11.45 12.15
C ALA A 123 1.27 11.37 12.04
N VAL A 124 1.88 11.58 10.86
CA VAL A 124 3.34 11.66 10.74
C VAL A 124 3.91 12.82 11.56
N HIS A 125 3.18 13.95 11.64
CA HIS A 125 3.60 15.10 12.43
C HIS A 125 3.50 14.84 13.93
N GLN A 126 2.52 14.04 14.37
CA GLN A 126 2.39 13.62 15.76
C GLN A 126 3.51 12.66 16.15
N LEU A 127 3.82 11.69 15.28
CA LEU A 127 4.94 10.76 15.47
C LEU A 127 6.26 11.50 15.57
N GLN A 128 6.49 12.45 14.65
CA GLN A 128 7.63 13.36 14.67
C GLN A 128 7.75 14.07 16.03
N HIS A 129 6.72 14.79 16.45
CA HIS A 129 6.74 15.51 17.72
C HIS A 129 6.99 14.60 18.95
N ALA A 130 6.47 13.38 18.92
CA ALA A 130 6.69 12.40 19.99
C ALA A 130 8.14 11.88 20.05
N LEU A 131 8.77 11.68 18.90
CA LEU A 131 10.14 11.15 18.82
C LEU A 131 11.22 12.19 19.10
N HIS A 132 10.98 13.45 18.77
CA HIS A 132 11.97 14.52 18.88
C HIS A 132 11.33 15.85 19.32
N PRO A 133 10.91 15.95 20.59
CA PRO A 133 10.21 17.12 21.09
C PRO A 133 11.09 18.38 21.01
N GLY A 134 10.70 19.33 20.15
CA GLY A 134 11.38 20.62 19.99
C GLY A 134 12.55 20.63 19.01
N GLU A 135 12.82 19.53 18.30
CA GLU A 135 13.83 19.51 17.24
C GLU A 135 13.22 19.94 15.89
N PRO A 136 13.99 20.64 15.05
CA PRO A 136 13.57 20.94 13.68
C PRO A 136 13.56 19.66 12.83
N VAL A 137 12.54 19.55 11.98
CA VAL A 137 12.34 18.42 11.06
C VAL A 137 12.44 18.89 9.63
N GLU A 138 13.24 18.19 8.83
CA GLU A 138 13.40 18.39 7.39
C GLU A 138 12.75 17.22 6.61
N ARG A 139 12.25 17.50 5.40
CA ARG A 139 11.64 16.51 4.49
C ARG A 139 12.56 16.22 3.30
#